data_AF-A0A961RSP7-F1
#
_entry.id   AF-A0A961RSP7-F1
#
_cell.length_a   1.000
_cell.length_b   1.000
_cell.length_c   1.000
_cell.angle_alpha   90.00
_cell.angle_beta   90.00
_cell.angle_gamma   90.00
#
_symmetry.space_group_name_H-M   'P 1'
#
loop_
_entity.id
_entity.type
_entity.pdbx_description
1 polymer ?
#
loop_
_entity_poly.entity_id
_entity_poly.type
_entity_poly.pdbx_seq_one_letter_code
_entity_poly.pdbx_strand_id
1 'polypeptide(L)'
;GKTDLGQFSLWYSQAGTPHVPVSASHDKAKRTLTLEIEQTLAPTPGQARKKPMHIPLRIALFSSRGERIEAERVTGADNEGEVFHLRKSSHKIVFHGIGERPVVSVNRGFTAPVVIDFSQSKSDLALLSAHDDDPFNRWQAYQEFAMRQLIAGAKALARGKAPAFDGKLVEAAVAIAGDPSLEPAYRALAIGLPSEGEIAQAIGRNVDPDSIRQARNALGETLGKSLEAVRLAIRGELETPAPYSPNAVDAGKRSLKNMLLAFGVMAGSAQAEADTVSQFDNADNMNDRFAALSRIVHLFASRSAASKALDAFEAQYGDNPLVMDKWFSVQAMAHGPKPAARMKALMKHPSFSIRNPNRVRSLLGMFATANATGFNAASGEGYELMCTKIAEIDAINPQVAARLMTAFRSWRMLEPGRRKLAQSAMKTLRTGNVLSRDTRDILDRILAES
;
A
#
# COMPACT_ATOMS: atom_id res chain seq x y z
N GLY A 1 -20.87 18.60 -28.76
CA GLY A 1 -20.92 17.12 -28.77
C GLY A 1 -22.36 16.67 -28.61
N LYS A 2 -22.75 15.52 -29.19
CA LYS A 2 -24.13 14.99 -29.14
C LYS A 2 -24.41 14.06 -27.94
N THR A 3 -23.44 13.83 -27.06
CA THR A 3 -23.60 12.94 -25.89
C THR A 3 -24.26 13.69 -24.73
N ASP A 4 -25.34 13.13 -24.18
CA ASP A 4 -26.00 13.67 -22.98
C ASP A 4 -25.15 13.40 -21.72
N LEU A 5 -24.77 14.47 -21.03
CA LEU A 5 -23.99 14.46 -19.79
C LEU A 5 -24.81 14.95 -18.58
N GLY A 6 -26.14 15.08 -18.72
CA GLY A 6 -27.01 15.60 -17.68
C GLY A 6 -26.97 14.78 -16.38
N GLN A 7 -26.96 13.45 -16.47
CA GLN A 7 -26.77 12.60 -15.28
C GLN A 7 -25.30 12.55 -14.83
N PHE A 8 -24.36 12.64 -15.76
CA PHE A 8 -22.93 12.61 -15.45
C PHE A 8 -22.49 13.79 -14.55
N SER A 9 -23.18 14.94 -14.63
CA SER A 9 -22.91 16.10 -13.77
C SER A 9 -23.09 15.82 -12.27
N LEU A 10 -23.74 14.72 -11.88
CA LEU A 10 -23.84 14.29 -10.47
C LEU A 10 -22.46 14.08 -9.84
N TRP A 11 -21.42 13.73 -10.61
CA TRP A 11 -20.04 13.63 -10.12
C TRP A 11 -19.49 14.94 -9.52
N TYR A 12 -20.01 16.09 -9.93
CA TYR A 12 -19.59 17.40 -9.42
C TYR A 12 -20.39 17.85 -8.18
N SER A 13 -21.57 17.28 -7.96
CA SER A 13 -22.52 17.76 -6.95
C SER A 13 -22.81 16.75 -5.84
N GLN A 14 -22.58 15.45 -6.06
CA GLN A 14 -22.76 14.41 -5.05
C GLN A 14 -21.41 13.94 -4.50
N ALA A 15 -21.18 14.18 -3.20
CA ALA A 15 -19.99 13.71 -2.51
C ALA A 15 -20.08 12.22 -2.14
N GLY A 16 -18.92 11.62 -1.87
CA GLY A 16 -18.79 10.21 -1.47
C GLY A 16 -18.38 9.31 -2.63
N THR A 17 -17.93 8.11 -2.29
CA THR A 17 -17.46 7.11 -3.27
C THR A 17 -18.57 6.08 -3.49
N PRO A 18 -19.07 5.90 -4.73
CA PRO A 18 -20.08 4.88 -5.01
C PRO A 18 -19.53 3.47 -4.76
N HIS A 19 -20.39 2.60 -4.22
CA HIS A 19 -20.14 1.19 -4.02
C HIS A 19 -20.91 0.39 -5.07
N VAL A 20 -20.22 -0.51 -5.77
CA VAL A 20 -20.73 -1.24 -6.93
C VAL A 20 -20.57 -2.73 -6.68
N PRO A 21 -21.56 -3.38 -6.06
CA PRO A 21 -21.63 -4.84 -5.99
C PRO A 21 -21.79 -5.45 -7.38
N VAL A 22 -21.03 -6.50 -7.65
CA VAL A 22 -21.08 -7.28 -8.89
C VAL A 22 -21.25 -8.74 -8.53
N SER A 23 -22.23 -9.41 -9.15
CA SER A 23 -22.35 -10.86 -9.13
C SER A 23 -22.33 -11.40 -10.55
N ALA A 24 -21.82 -12.63 -10.72
CA ALA A 24 -21.68 -13.26 -12.02
C ALA A 24 -22.28 -14.67 -11.99
N SER A 25 -23.08 -15.00 -12.98
CA SER A 25 -23.66 -16.33 -13.17
C SER A 25 -23.50 -16.78 -14.62
N HIS A 26 -22.91 -17.96 -14.83
CA HIS A 26 -22.72 -18.55 -16.16
C HIS A 26 -23.65 -19.75 -16.34
N ASP A 27 -24.44 -19.71 -17.41
CA ASP A 27 -25.29 -20.82 -17.85
C ASP A 27 -24.65 -21.44 -19.10
N LYS A 28 -24.04 -22.61 -18.93
CA LYS A 28 -23.36 -23.34 -20.01
C LYS A 28 -24.34 -23.82 -21.09
N ALA A 29 -25.55 -24.22 -20.73
CA ALA A 29 -26.53 -24.72 -21.68
C ALA A 29 -27.06 -23.60 -22.59
N LYS A 30 -27.30 -22.42 -22.01
CA LYS A 30 -27.71 -21.22 -22.78
C LYS A 30 -26.54 -20.47 -23.40
N ARG A 31 -25.30 -20.82 -23.04
CA ARG A 31 -24.07 -20.11 -23.42
C ARG A 31 -24.13 -18.62 -23.06
N THR A 32 -24.54 -18.32 -21.84
CA THR A 32 -24.71 -16.94 -21.37
C THR A 32 -23.96 -16.69 -20.07
N LEU A 33 -23.24 -15.58 -19.99
CA LEU A 33 -22.80 -14.99 -18.73
C LEU A 33 -23.72 -13.81 -18.40
N THR A 34 -24.24 -13.80 -17.18
CA THR A 34 -25.00 -12.67 -16.65
C THR A 34 -24.21 -12.00 -15.54
N LEU A 35 -23.99 -10.70 -15.66
CA LEU A 35 -23.51 -9.83 -14.59
C LEU A 35 -24.68 -9.04 -14.01
N GLU A 36 -24.94 -9.20 -12.72
CA GLU A 36 -25.85 -8.31 -11.98
C GLU A 36 -25.00 -7.28 -11.27
N ILE A 37 -25.19 -6.01 -11.64
CA ILE A 37 -24.39 -4.90 -11.16
C ILE A 37 -25.31 -3.88 -10.52
N GLU A 38 -25.05 -3.59 -9.25
CA GLU A 38 -25.77 -2.57 -8.49
C GLU A 38 -24.87 -1.37 -8.24
N GLN A 39 -25.47 -0.21 -7.97
CA GLN A 39 -24.75 0.95 -7.46
C GLN A 39 -25.48 1.56 -6.28
N THR A 40 -24.71 1.88 -5.25
CA THR A 40 -25.19 2.57 -4.06
C THR A 40 -24.21 3.67 -3.68
N LEU A 41 -24.70 4.74 -3.06
CA LEU A 41 -23.88 5.83 -2.56
C LEU A 41 -24.38 6.20 -1.16
N ALA A 42 -23.50 6.07 -0.17
CA ALA A 42 -23.85 6.34 1.22
C ALA A 42 -24.10 7.84 1.46
N PRO A 43 -24.97 8.22 2.42
CA PRO A 43 -25.13 9.61 2.84
C PRO A 43 -23.80 10.23 3.27
N THR A 44 -23.64 11.53 3.00
CA THR A 44 -22.50 12.33 3.48
C THR A 44 -23.03 13.55 4.26
N PRO A 45 -22.23 14.21 5.12
CA PRO A 45 -22.65 15.43 5.80
C PRO A 45 -23.24 16.45 4.80
N GLY A 46 -24.43 16.98 5.10
CA GLY A 46 -25.15 17.91 4.22
C GLY A 46 -25.82 17.29 2.98
N GLN A 47 -25.67 15.98 2.72
CA GLN A 47 -26.28 15.29 1.58
C GLN A 47 -26.85 13.92 1.99
N ALA A 48 -28.02 13.94 2.65
CA ALA A 48 -28.66 12.72 3.15
C ALA A 48 -29.25 11.82 2.04
N ARG A 49 -29.67 12.42 0.91
CA ARG A 49 -30.25 11.69 -0.24
C ARG A 49 -29.25 11.66 -1.38
N LYS A 50 -29.09 10.50 -2.01
CA LYS A 50 -28.18 10.28 -3.14
C LYS A 50 -28.95 9.72 -4.34
N LYS A 51 -28.66 10.23 -5.54
CA LYS A 51 -29.20 9.70 -6.81
C LYS A 51 -28.20 8.71 -7.43
N PRO A 52 -28.67 7.72 -8.22
CA PRO A 52 -27.78 6.89 -9.02
C PRO A 52 -26.90 7.74 -9.93
N MET A 53 -25.61 7.42 -9.94
CA MET A 53 -24.60 8.07 -10.76
C MET A 53 -24.66 7.51 -12.19
N HIS A 54 -24.10 8.25 -13.15
CA HIS A 54 -23.73 7.67 -14.45
C HIS A 54 -22.29 7.13 -14.34
N ILE A 55 -22.15 5.82 -14.23
CA ILE A 55 -20.87 5.13 -14.00
C ILE A 55 -20.48 4.38 -15.29
N PRO A 56 -19.46 4.82 -16.04
CA PRO A 56 -18.88 4.04 -17.13
C PRO A 56 -17.95 2.96 -16.56
N LEU A 57 -18.25 1.68 -16.80
CA LEU A 57 -17.40 0.56 -16.41
C LEU A 57 -16.88 -0.16 -17.63
N ARG A 58 -15.55 -0.19 -17.80
CA ARG A 58 -14.93 -1.08 -18.79
C ARG A 58 -14.85 -2.50 -18.26
N ILE A 59 -15.41 -3.46 -19.00
CA ILE A 59 -15.49 -4.87 -18.60
C ILE A 59 -14.94 -5.75 -19.72
N ALA A 60 -14.19 -6.78 -19.33
CA ALA A 60 -13.74 -7.81 -20.25
C ALA A 60 -13.83 -9.22 -19.67
N LEU A 61 -13.81 -10.21 -20.57
CA LEU A 61 -13.93 -11.62 -20.27
C LEU A 61 -12.69 -12.37 -20.72
N PHE A 62 -12.25 -13.32 -19.90
CA PHE A 62 -11.10 -14.18 -20.17
C PHE A 62 -11.48 -15.65 -20.04
N SER A 63 -10.91 -16.48 -20.91
CA SER A 63 -11.02 -17.93 -20.85
C SER A 63 -10.29 -18.50 -19.65
N SER A 64 -10.50 -19.79 -19.38
CA SER A 64 -9.72 -20.51 -18.37
C SER A 64 -8.21 -20.57 -18.67
N ARG A 65 -7.80 -20.20 -19.90
CA ARG A 65 -6.41 -20.12 -20.37
C ARG A 65 -5.87 -18.69 -20.41
N GLY A 66 -6.66 -17.69 -20.00
CA GLY A 66 -6.27 -16.28 -20.04
C GLY A 66 -6.41 -15.62 -21.41
N GLU A 67 -7.10 -16.24 -22.35
CA GLU A 67 -7.36 -15.66 -23.67
C GLU A 67 -8.61 -14.77 -23.63
N ARG A 68 -8.65 -13.71 -24.44
CA ARG A 68 -9.82 -12.84 -24.55
C ARG A 68 -11.04 -13.62 -25.06
N ILE A 69 -12.17 -13.43 -24.39
CA ILE A 69 -13.47 -13.91 -24.88
C ILE A 69 -14.26 -12.69 -25.36
N GLU A 70 -14.56 -12.67 -26.65
CA GLU A 70 -15.54 -11.75 -27.22
C GLU A 70 -16.93 -12.39 -27.17
N ALA A 71 -17.90 -11.65 -26.65
CA ALA A 71 -19.29 -12.09 -26.67
C ALA A 71 -19.87 -11.88 -28.08
N GLU A 72 -20.64 -12.83 -28.57
CA GLU A 72 -21.35 -12.71 -29.86
C GLU A 72 -22.35 -11.55 -29.84
N ARG A 73 -22.93 -11.28 -28.67
CA ARG A 73 -23.89 -10.19 -28.42
C ARG A 73 -23.93 -9.86 -26.95
N VAL A 74 -24.20 -8.59 -26.62
CA VAL A 74 -24.43 -8.14 -25.23
C VAL A 74 -25.77 -7.41 -25.13
N THR A 75 -26.49 -7.60 -24.04
CA THR A 75 -27.79 -6.94 -23.76
C THR A 75 -27.90 -6.50 -22.30
N GLY A 76 -28.79 -5.55 -22.02
CA GLY A 76 -29.15 -5.16 -20.65
C GLY A 76 -28.46 -3.88 -20.12
N ALA A 77 -27.54 -3.32 -20.89
CA ALA A 77 -26.99 -1.97 -20.69
C ALA A 77 -26.56 -1.38 -22.04
N ASP A 78 -26.58 -0.05 -22.16
CA ASP A 78 -25.93 0.64 -23.28
C ASP A 78 -24.41 0.51 -23.11
N ASN A 79 -23.71 0.26 -24.22
CA ASN A 79 -22.26 0.15 -24.22
C ASN A 79 -21.62 0.74 -25.48
N GLU A 80 -20.41 1.26 -25.33
CA GLU A 80 -19.52 1.66 -26.42
C GLU A 80 -18.27 0.79 -26.34
N GLY A 81 -18.17 -0.21 -27.23
CA GLY A 81 -17.18 -1.28 -27.10
C GLY A 81 -17.33 -2.00 -25.76
N GLU A 82 -16.28 -2.01 -24.96
CA GLU A 82 -16.23 -2.66 -23.64
C GLU A 82 -16.68 -1.76 -22.48
N VAL A 83 -17.06 -0.51 -22.75
CA VAL A 83 -17.50 0.44 -21.72
C VAL A 83 -19.01 0.38 -21.57
N PHE A 84 -19.48 -0.13 -20.44
CA PHE A 84 -20.89 -0.24 -20.08
C PHE A 84 -21.34 0.95 -19.25
N HIS A 85 -22.45 1.59 -19.63
CA HIS A 85 -22.96 2.77 -18.94
C HIS A 85 -24.04 2.42 -17.91
N LEU A 86 -23.67 2.43 -16.64
CA LEU A 86 -24.62 2.22 -15.55
C LEU A 86 -25.30 3.55 -15.19
N ARG A 87 -26.60 3.66 -15.47
CA ARG A 87 -27.41 4.87 -15.18
C ARG A 87 -28.51 4.64 -14.14
N LYS A 88 -28.92 3.39 -13.95
CA LYS A 88 -29.89 2.93 -12.94
C LYS A 88 -29.19 2.37 -11.70
N SER A 89 -29.95 2.18 -10.62
CA SER A 89 -29.47 1.53 -9.39
C SER A 89 -29.05 0.08 -9.58
N SER A 90 -29.60 -0.62 -10.58
CA SER A 90 -29.28 -2.01 -10.92
C SER A 90 -29.33 -2.23 -12.43
N HIS A 91 -28.41 -3.04 -12.94
CA HIS A 91 -28.38 -3.55 -14.31
C HIS A 91 -28.14 -5.05 -14.31
N LYS A 92 -28.69 -5.70 -15.34
CA LYS A 92 -28.45 -7.11 -15.64
C LYS A 92 -27.84 -7.21 -17.03
N ILE A 93 -26.52 -7.23 -17.10
CA ILE A 93 -25.77 -7.29 -18.36
C ILE A 93 -25.59 -8.75 -18.75
N VAL A 94 -26.09 -9.14 -19.92
CA VAL A 94 -26.04 -10.52 -20.41
C VAL A 94 -25.14 -10.59 -21.64
N PHE A 95 -24.05 -11.33 -21.53
CA PHE A 95 -23.12 -11.68 -22.60
C PHE A 95 -23.53 -13.03 -23.18
N HIS A 96 -23.81 -13.06 -24.48
CA HIS A 96 -24.24 -14.26 -25.22
C HIS A 96 -23.06 -14.88 -25.98
N GLY A 97 -23.15 -16.18 -26.29
CA GLY A 97 -22.11 -16.93 -27.00
C GLY A 97 -21.03 -17.54 -26.08
N ILE A 98 -21.14 -17.34 -24.77
CA ILE A 98 -20.15 -17.71 -23.76
C ILE A 98 -20.22 -19.21 -23.46
N GLY A 99 -19.40 -20.02 -24.13
CA GLY A 99 -19.44 -21.48 -24.05
C GLY A 99 -18.85 -22.11 -22.78
N GLU A 100 -17.97 -21.39 -22.08
CA GLU A 100 -17.35 -21.80 -20.82
C GLU A 100 -17.41 -20.68 -19.77
N ARG A 101 -17.26 -21.00 -18.47
CA ARG A 101 -17.30 -19.99 -17.41
C ARG A 101 -16.12 -19.04 -17.57
N PRO A 102 -16.34 -17.76 -17.91
CA PRO A 102 -15.25 -16.81 -18.08
C PRO A 102 -14.79 -16.27 -16.72
N VAL A 103 -13.56 -15.79 -16.69
CA VAL A 103 -13.06 -14.88 -15.66
C VAL A 103 -13.37 -13.45 -16.08
N VAL A 104 -13.94 -12.66 -15.18
CA VAL A 104 -14.44 -11.32 -15.48
C VAL A 104 -13.50 -10.27 -14.90
N SER A 105 -13.05 -9.35 -15.73
CA SER A 105 -12.26 -8.17 -15.35
C SER A 105 -13.13 -6.92 -15.43
N VAL A 106 -13.31 -6.23 -14.30
CA VAL A 106 -14.26 -5.12 -14.14
C VAL A 106 -13.52 -3.83 -13.79
N ASN A 107 -14.04 -2.69 -14.25
CA ASN A 107 -13.47 -1.36 -14.03
C ASN A 107 -12.04 -1.21 -14.57
N ARG A 108 -11.76 -1.84 -15.73
CA ARG A 108 -10.46 -1.81 -16.42
C ARG A 108 -9.99 -0.37 -16.64
N GLY A 109 -8.70 -0.10 -16.41
CA GLY A 109 -8.15 1.25 -16.48
C GLY A 109 -8.73 2.23 -15.44
N PHE A 110 -9.35 1.72 -14.37
CA PHE A 110 -10.03 2.51 -13.35
C PHE A 110 -11.05 3.52 -13.94
N THR A 111 -11.85 3.05 -14.91
CA THR A 111 -12.79 3.90 -15.68
C THR A 111 -13.77 4.71 -14.83
N ALA A 112 -14.05 4.29 -13.59
CA ALA A 112 -14.77 5.08 -12.62
C ALA A 112 -14.16 4.98 -11.21
N PRO A 113 -14.16 6.08 -10.43
CA PRO A 113 -13.67 6.11 -9.06
C PRO A 113 -14.70 5.54 -8.09
N VAL A 114 -14.87 4.21 -8.14
CA VAL A 114 -15.86 3.45 -7.36
C VAL A 114 -15.19 2.32 -6.59
N VAL A 115 -15.86 1.85 -5.53
CA VAL A 115 -15.49 0.61 -4.86
C VAL A 115 -16.21 -0.53 -5.55
N ILE A 116 -15.47 -1.40 -6.24
CA ILE A 116 -16.02 -2.65 -6.81
C ILE A 116 -16.05 -3.71 -5.70
N ASP A 117 -17.24 -4.24 -5.41
CA ASP A 117 -17.40 -5.41 -4.54
C ASP A 117 -17.74 -6.62 -5.40
N PHE A 118 -16.71 -7.38 -5.74
CA PHE A 118 -16.83 -8.56 -6.60
C PHE A 118 -16.07 -9.74 -6.01
N SER A 119 -16.80 -10.79 -5.64
CA SER A 119 -16.22 -12.00 -5.09
C SER A 119 -15.59 -12.87 -6.18
N GLN A 120 -14.28 -12.66 -6.38
CA GLN A 120 -13.47 -13.47 -7.29
C GLN A 120 -12.73 -14.57 -6.54
N SER A 121 -12.57 -15.75 -7.15
CA SER A 121 -11.78 -16.83 -6.58
C SER A 121 -10.28 -16.50 -6.64
N LYS A 122 -9.46 -17.18 -5.81
CA LYS A 122 -7.99 -17.05 -5.88
C LYS A 122 -7.45 -17.41 -7.28
N SER A 123 -8.05 -18.40 -7.94
CA SER A 123 -7.71 -18.78 -9.32
C SER A 123 -8.05 -17.70 -10.33
N ASP A 124 -9.18 -17.00 -10.15
CA ASP A 124 -9.58 -15.90 -11.04
C ASP A 124 -8.61 -14.73 -10.91
N LEU A 125 -8.25 -14.35 -9.67
CA LEU A 125 -7.27 -13.30 -9.42
C LEU A 125 -5.88 -13.67 -9.96
N ALA A 126 -5.43 -14.91 -9.77
CA ALA A 126 -4.16 -15.39 -10.33
C ALA A 126 -4.14 -15.32 -11.86
N LEU A 127 -5.23 -15.74 -12.51
CA LEU A 127 -5.37 -15.69 -13.96
C LEU A 127 -5.35 -14.26 -14.48
N LEU A 128 -6.09 -13.33 -13.87
CA LEU A 128 -6.07 -11.92 -14.25
C LEU A 128 -4.69 -11.27 -14.01
N SER A 129 -4.02 -11.61 -12.91
CA SER A 129 -2.66 -11.12 -12.61
C SER A 129 -1.64 -11.54 -13.67
N ALA A 130 -1.85 -12.69 -14.30
CA ALA A 130 -0.96 -13.22 -15.32
C ALA A 130 -1.34 -12.77 -16.74
N HIS A 131 -2.63 -12.62 -17.03
CA HIS A 131 -3.12 -12.57 -18.42
C HIS A 131 -3.98 -11.35 -18.78
N ASP A 132 -4.42 -10.51 -17.82
CA ASP A 132 -5.19 -9.33 -18.18
C ASP A 132 -4.33 -8.37 -19.02
N ASP A 133 -4.84 -8.00 -20.19
CA ASP A 133 -4.22 -7.09 -21.14
C ASP A 133 -4.43 -5.61 -20.76
N ASP A 134 -5.20 -5.31 -19.71
CA ASP A 134 -5.22 -4.00 -19.06
C ASP A 134 -4.20 -3.98 -17.91
N PRO A 135 -3.11 -3.19 -18.01
CA PRO A 135 -2.06 -3.17 -16.98
C PRO A 135 -2.59 -2.80 -15.59
N PHE A 136 -3.57 -1.90 -15.51
CA PHE A 136 -4.16 -1.51 -14.23
C PHE A 136 -4.89 -2.68 -13.57
N ASN A 137 -5.74 -3.42 -14.30
CA ASN A 137 -6.45 -4.57 -13.74
C ASN A 137 -5.54 -5.77 -13.50
N ARG A 138 -4.51 -5.96 -14.32
CA ARG A 138 -3.46 -6.97 -14.06
C ARG A 138 -2.76 -6.70 -12.72
N TRP A 139 -2.38 -5.44 -12.47
CA TRP A 139 -1.87 -4.98 -11.17
C TRP A 139 -2.89 -5.15 -10.04
N GLN A 140 -4.11 -4.66 -10.22
CA GLN A 140 -5.16 -4.69 -9.20
C GLN A 140 -5.50 -6.12 -8.76
N ALA A 141 -5.55 -7.07 -9.71
CA ALA A 141 -5.79 -8.48 -9.42
C ALA A 141 -4.67 -9.07 -8.54
N TYR A 142 -3.41 -8.74 -8.83
CA TYR A 142 -2.28 -9.18 -8.01
C TYR A 142 -2.32 -8.56 -6.62
N GLN A 143 -2.58 -7.24 -6.52
CA GLN A 143 -2.69 -6.55 -5.23
C GLN A 143 -3.83 -7.09 -4.37
N GLU A 144 -5.00 -7.33 -4.95
CA GLU A 144 -6.14 -7.93 -4.26
C GLU A 144 -5.79 -9.34 -3.75
N PHE A 145 -5.11 -10.14 -4.59
CA PHE A 145 -4.69 -11.48 -4.17
C PHE A 145 -3.67 -11.42 -3.03
N ALA A 146 -2.65 -10.57 -3.14
CA ALA A 146 -1.65 -10.35 -2.10
C ALA A 146 -2.28 -9.83 -0.80
N MET A 147 -3.21 -8.88 -0.89
CA MET A 147 -3.94 -8.33 0.26
C MET A 147 -4.69 -9.42 1.01
N ARG A 148 -5.44 -10.28 0.31
CA ARG A 148 -6.16 -11.41 0.93
C ARG A 148 -5.23 -12.38 1.64
N GLN A 149 -4.08 -12.69 1.04
CA GLN A 149 -3.06 -13.56 1.63
C GLN A 149 -2.42 -12.94 2.87
N LEU A 150 -2.09 -11.65 2.83
CA LEU A 150 -1.50 -10.92 3.94
C LEU A 150 -2.47 -10.80 5.12
N ILE A 151 -3.75 -10.50 4.87
CA ILE A 151 -4.79 -10.49 5.90
C ILE A 151 -4.95 -11.87 6.53
N ALA A 152 -5.00 -12.94 5.73
CA ALA A 152 -5.11 -14.30 6.23
C ALA A 152 -3.88 -14.70 7.07
N GLY A 153 -2.68 -14.37 6.60
CA GLY A 153 -1.42 -14.61 7.29
C GLY A 153 -1.34 -13.85 8.63
N ALA A 154 -1.69 -12.56 8.64
CA ALA A 154 -1.73 -11.76 9.86
C ALA A 154 -2.73 -12.34 10.88
N LYS A 155 -3.92 -12.76 10.44
CA LYS A 155 -4.90 -13.44 11.30
C LYS A 155 -4.42 -14.79 11.83
N ALA A 156 -3.62 -15.53 11.05
CA ALA A 156 -3.04 -16.79 11.51
C ALA A 156 -1.98 -16.55 12.59
N LEU A 157 -1.07 -15.61 12.36
CA LEU A 157 -0.01 -15.21 13.29
C LEU A 157 -0.56 -14.67 14.61
N ALA A 158 -1.61 -13.84 14.56
CA ALA A 158 -2.29 -13.33 15.75
C ALA A 158 -2.92 -14.46 16.61
N ARG A 159 -3.10 -15.66 16.06
CA ARG A 159 -3.57 -16.86 16.76
C ARG A 159 -2.44 -17.86 17.05
N GLY A 160 -1.19 -17.46 16.91
CA GLY A 160 -0.02 -18.33 17.11
C GLY A 160 0.14 -19.43 16.06
N LYS A 161 -0.43 -19.25 14.85
CA LYS A 161 -0.29 -20.20 13.74
C LYS A 161 0.64 -19.65 12.67
N ALA A 162 1.37 -20.55 12.00
CA ALA A 162 2.20 -20.18 10.86
C ALA A 162 1.31 -19.66 9.71
N PRO A 163 1.73 -18.59 9.00
CA PRO A 163 1.05 -18.15 7.80
C PRO A 163 1.33 -19.14 6.66
N ALA A 164 0.36 -19.31 5.77
CA ALA A 164 0.51 -20.10 4.55
C ALA A 164 0.06 -19.24 3.37
N PHE A 165 0.88 -19.19 2.32
CA PHE A 165 0.62 -18.40 1.13
C PHE A 165 0.37 -19.31 -0.07
N ASP A 166 -0.55 -18.89 -0.93
CA ASP A 166 -0.94 -19.66 -2.11
C ASP A 166 0.16 -19.60 -3.19
N GLY A 167 0.57 -20.75 -3.70
CA GLY A 167 1.63 -20.86 -4.72
C GLY A 167 1.32 -20.06 -6.00
N LYS A 168 0.04 -19.91 -6.36
CA LYS A 168 -0.36 -19.14 -7.55
C LYS A 168 -0.03 -17.66 -7.44
N LEU A 169 0.02 -17.10 -6.23
CA LEU A 169 0.47 -15.72 -6.02
C LEU A 169 1.96 -15.59 -6.34
N VAL A 170 2.74 -16.60 -5.93
CA VAL A 170 4.18 -16.65 -6.17
C VAL A 170 4.48 -16.82 -7.65
N GLU A 171 3.79 -17.74 -8.32
CA GLU A 171 3.85 -17.95 -9.77
C GLU A 171 3.52 -16.66 -10.54
N ALA A 172 2.47 -15.94 -10.14
CA ALA A 172 2.11 -14.66 -10.75
C ALA A 172 3.21 -13.60 -10.57
N ALA A 173 3.82 -13.50 -9.39
CA ALA A 173 4.92 -12.57 -9.15
C ALA A 173 6.16 -12.90 -10.02
N VAL A 174 6.51 -14.18 -10.14
CA VAL A 174 7.61 -14.65 -11.00
C VAL A 174 7.32 -14.33 -12.46
N ALA A 175 6.11 -14.61 -12.93
CA ALA A 175 5.69 -14.31 -14.30
C ALA A 175 5.75 -12.81 -14.58
N ILE A 176 5.19 -11.96 -13.72
CA ILE A 176 5.21 -10.50 -13.88
C ILE A 176 6.64 -9.96 -13.87
N ALA A 177 7.47 -10.38 -12.92
CA ALA A 177 8.85 -9.87 -12.79
C ALA A 177 9.73 -10.24 -13.99
N GLY A 178 9.52 -11.44 -14.54
CA GLY A 178 10.30 -11.99 -15.65
C GLY A 178 9.76 -11.68 -17.04
N ASP A 179 8.60 -11.04 -17.19
CA ASP A 179 7.95 -10.78 -18.49
C ASP A 179 8.61 -9.59 -19.22
N PRO A 180 9.41 -9.83 -20.28
CA PRO A 180 10.15 -8.76 -20.96
C PRO A 180 9.24 -7.79 -21.73
N SER A 181 7.97 -8.16 -21.98
CA SER A 181 7.00 -7.30 -22.68
C SER A 181 6.49 -6.15 -21.81
N LEU A 182 6.61 -6.28 -20.48
CA LEU A 182 6.21 -5.26 -19.53
C LEU A 182 7.34 -4.28 -19.25
N GLU A 183 7.03 -3.00 -19.04
CA GLU A 183 8.04 -2.02 -18.62
C GLU A 183 8.57 -2.34 -17.22
N PRO A 184 9.89 -2.18 -16.94
CA PRO A 184 10.45 -2.44 -15.62
C PRO A 184 9.78 -1.69 -14.47
N ALA A 185 9.35 -0.44 -14.71
CA ALA A 185 8.60 0.35 -13.72
C ALA A 185 7.28 -0.32 -13.34
N TYR A 186 6.54 -0.83 -14.33
CA TYR A 186 5.31 -1.59 -14.11
C TYR A 186 5.59 -2.88 -13.35
N ARG A 187 6.59 -3.67 -13.78
CA ARG A 187 6.95 -4.93 -13.10
C ARG A 187 7.27 -4.68 -11.62
N ALA A 188 8.03 -3.63 -11.31
CA ALA A 188 8.40 -3.25 -9.95
C ALA A 188 7.19 -2.84 -9.09
N LEU A 189 6.31 -2.00 -9.64
CA LEU A 189 5.06 -1.61 -8.99
C LEU A 189 4.16 -2.82 -8.75
N ALA A 190 4.11 -3.72 -9.75
CA ALA A 190 3.17 -4.82 -9.78
C ALA A 190 3.44 -5.89 -8.73
N ILE A 191 4.70 -6.28 -8.55
CA ILE A 191 5.08 -7.27 -7.54
C ILE A 191 5.21 -6.67 -6.12
N GLY A 192 4.97 -5.36 -5.96
CA GLY A 192 5.10 -4.67 -4.69
C GLY A 192 4.03 -5.09 -3.67
N LEU A 193 4.46 -5.45 -2.46
CA LEU A 193 3.53 -5.86 -1.41
C LEU A 193 2.72 -4.67 -0.86
N PRO A 194 1.41 -4.84 -0.62
CA PRO A 194 0.61 -3.89 0.16
C PRO A 194 1.31 -3.43 1.44
N SER A 195 1.17 -2.17 1.76
CA SER A 195 1.74 -1.55 2.95
C SER A 195 1.03 -2.02 4.22
N GLU A 196 1.71 -1.89 5.36
CA GLU A 196 1.14 -2.23 6.67
C GLU A 196 -0.12 -1.41 6.98
N GLY A 197 -0.16 -0.15 6.53
CA GLY A 197 -1.33 0.73 6.68
C GLY A 197 -2.53 0.28 5.85
N GLU A 198 -2.32 -0.12 4.59
CA GLU A 198 -3.39 -0.66 3.74
C GLU A 198 -3.96 -1.96 4.31
N ILE A 199 -3.08 -2.86 4.80
CA ILE A 199 -3.50 -4.12 5.43
C ILE A 199 -4.29 -3.85 6.72
N ALA A 200 -3.81 -2.93 7.56
CA ALA A 200 -4.51 -2.54 8.78
C ALA A 200 -5.90 -1.97 8.47
N GLN A 201 -6.00 -1.10 7.46
CA GLN A 201 -7.26 -0.52 7.01
C GLN A 201 -8.23 -1.60 6.51
N ALA A 202 -7.75 -2.54 5.72
CA ALA A 202 -8.56 -3.66 5.21
C ALA A 202 -9.01 -4.63 6.31
N ILE A 203 -8.24 -4.81 7.38
CA ILE A 203 -8.65 -5.58 8.57
C ILE A 203 -9.74 -4.84 9.35
N GLY A 204 -9.63 -3.50 9.47
CA GLY A 204 -10.67 -2.62 10.01
C GLY A 204 -10.86 -2.64 11.53
N ARG A 205 -10.61 -3.77 12.19
CA ARG A 205 -10.82 -3.93 13.65
C ARG A 205 -9.93 -5.03 14.24
N ASN A 206 -9.63 -4.91 15.52
CA ASN A 206 -8.72 -5.81 16.24
C ASN A 206 -7.37 -5.97 15.50
N VAL A 207 -6.86 -4.86 14.99
CA VAL A 207 -5.62 -4.77 14.25
C VAL A 207 -4.44 -5.00 15.20
N ASP A 208 -3.63 -6.00 14.89
CA ASP A 208 -2.33 -6.24 15.50
C ASP A 208 -1.21 -5.87 14.51
N PRO A 209 -0.51 -4.73 14.73
CA PRO A 209 0.59 -4.29 13.87
C PRO A 209 1.74 -5.30 13.76
N ASP A 210 2.03 -6.06 14.83
CA ASP A 210 3.15 -7.00 14.81
C ASP A 210 2.84 -8.19 13.90
N SER A 211 1.61 -8.73 13.99
CA SER A 211 1.14 -9.81 13.11
C SER A 211 1.10 -9.40 11.64
N ILE A 212 0.73 -8.14 11.34
CA ILE A 212 0.77 -7.60 9.96
C ILE A 212 2.20 -7.57 9.44
N ARG A 213 3.14 -7.02 10.23
CA ARG A 213 4.56 -6.96 9.83
C ARG A 213 5.12 -8.35 9.60
N GLN A 214 4.86 -9.28 10.51
CA GLN A 214 5.33 -10.67 10.41
C GLN A 214 4.77 -11.35 9.15
N ALA A 215 3.48 -11.17 8.84
CA ALA A 215 2.88 -11.68 7.61
C ALA A 215 3.55 -11.10 6.36
N ARG A 216 3.81 -9.80 6.34
CA ARG A 216 4.45 -9.10 5.22
C ARG A 216 5.89 -9.57 5.00
N ASN A 217 6.65 -9.75 6.08
CA ASN A 217 8.01 -10.30 6.03
C ASN A 217 7.99 -11.75 5.51
N ALA A 218 7.09 -12.61 6.02
CA ALA A 218 7.01 -14.01 5.62
C ALA A 218 6.61 -14.17 4.13
N LEU A 219 5.71 -13.32 3.64
CA LEU A 219 5.37 -13.32 2.22
C LEU A 219 6.54 -12.80 1.38
N GLY A 220 7.21 -11.74 1.83
CA GLY A 220 8.41 -11.21 1.18
C GLY A 220 9.54 -12.23 1.07
N GLU A 221 9.79 -13.01 2.12
CA GLU A 221 10.74 -14.14 2.12
C GLU A 221 10.31 -15.22 1.10
N THR A 222 9.03 -15.60 1.09
CA THR A 222 8.49 -16.61 0.17
C THR A 222 8.66 -16.19 -1.29
N LEU A 223 8.31 -14.93 -1.60
CA LEU A 223 8.49 -14.36 -2.93
C LEU A 223 9.96 -14.26 -3.30
N GLY A 224 10.81 -13.77 -2.39
CA GLY A 224 12.24 -13.61 -2.66
C GLY A 224 12.97 -14.90 -3.00
N LYS A 225 12.61 -16.01 -2.33
CA LYS A 225 13.16 -17.33 -2.67
C LYS A 225 12.84 -17.73 -4.13
N SER A 226 11.64 -17.40 -4.60
CA SER A 226 11.18 -17.77 -5.95
C SER A 226 11.63 -16.77 -7.02
N LEU A 227 11.79 -15.50 -6.65
CA LEU A 227 12.24 -14.43 -7.54
C LEU A 227 13.76 -14.40 -7.73
N GLU A 228 14.54 -15.16 -6.96
CA GLU A 228 16.01 -15.14 -7.07
C GLU A 228 16.50 -15.56 -8.46
N ALA A 229 15.91 -16.62 -9.04
CA ALA A 229 16.24 -17.06 -10.40
C ALA A 229 15.94 -15.96 -11.43
N VAL A 230 14.80 -15.28 -11.30
CA VAL A 230 14.43 -14.13 -12.16
C VAL A 230 15.42 -12.99 -11.99
N ARG A 231 15.75 -12.61 -10.74
CA ARG A 231 16.69 -11.53 -10.43
C ARG A 231 18.05 -11.76 -11.07
N LEU A 232 18.56 -12.99 -11.00
CA LEU A 232 19.84 -13.34 -11.61
C LEU A 232 19.76 -13.31 -13.13
N ALA A 233 18.67 -13.84 -13.72
CA ALA A 233 18.48 -13.88 -15.17
C ALA A 233 18.39 -12.47 -15.79
N ILE A 234 17.69 -11.53 -15.15
CA ILE A 234 17.48 -10.19 -15.70
C ILE A 234 18.47 -9.13 -15.16
N ARG A 235 19.43 -9.50 -14.32
CA ARG A 235 20.36 -8.55 -13.68
C ARG A 235 21.00 -7.59 -14.70
N GLY A 236 21.48 -8.13 -15.82
CA GLY A 236 22.12 -7.34 -16.87
C GLY A 236 21.18 -6.35 -17.57
N GLU A 237 19.89 -6.69 -17.70
CA GLU A 237 18.87 -5.80 -18.28
C GLU A 237 18.69 -4.53 -17.43
N LEU A 238 18.81 -4.68 -16.10
CA LEU A 238 18.51 -3.64 -15.13
C LEU A 238 19.70 -2.75 -14.78
N GLU A 239 20.87 -2.98 -15.37
CA GLU A 239 22.01 -2.10 -15.19
C GLU A 239 21.82 -0.76 -15.94
N THR A 240 22.34 0.30 -15.33
CA THR A 240 22.32 1.67 -15.83
C THR A 240 23.74 2.25 -15.76
N PRO A 241 24.68 1.82 -16.63
CA PRO A 241 26.10 2.15 -16.52
C PRO A 241 26.46 3.55 -17.02
N ALA A 242 25.55 4.22 -17.75
CA ALA A 242 25.73 5.61 -18.14
C ALA A 242 25.60 6.55 -16.93
N PRO A 243 26.12 7.79 -16.98
CA PRO A 243 25.91 8.77 -15.93
C PRO A 243 24.42 8.92 -15.58
N TYR A 244 24.13 9.15 -14.30
CA TYR A 244 22.75 9.25 -13.83
C TYR A 244 21.85 10.11 -14.72
N SER A 245 20.70 9.53 -15.09
CA SER A 245 19.63 10.23 -15.79
C SER A 245 18.27 9.99 -15.10
N PRO A 246 17.44 11.04 -14.95
CA PRO A 246 16.10 10.94 -14.35
C PRO A 246 15.05 10.44 -15.36
N ASN A 247 15.44 9.97 -16.55
CA ASN A 247 14.49 9.48 -17.55
C ASN A 247 13.68 8.26 -17.07
N ALA A 248 12.50 8.07 -17.65
CA ALA A 248 11.55 7.05 -17.22
C ALA A 248 12.09 5.61 -17.35
N VAL A 249 12.87 5.33 -18.39
CA VAL A 249 13.42 3.98 -18.66
C VAL A 249 14.41 3.59 -17.55
N ASP A 250 15.40 4.44 -17.28
CA ASP A 250 16.40 4.16 -16.25
C ASP A 250 15.78 4.18 -14.84
N ALA A 251 14.81 5.06 -14.59
CA ALA A 251 14.05 5.07 -13.35
C ALA A 251 13.27 3.75 -13.14
N GLY A 252 12.67 3.20 -14.20
CA GLY A 252 12.02 1.90 -14.17
C GLY A 252 12.99 0.76 -13.87
N LYS A 253 14.15 0.74 -14.53
CA LYS A 253 15.21 -0.27 -14.29
C LYS A 253 15.70 -0.24 -12.84
N ARG A 254 16.04 0.94 -12.32
CA ARG A 254 16.41 1.13 -10.91
C ARG A 254 15.30 0.67 -9.97
N SER A 255 14.04 0.97 -10.28
CA SER A 255 12.90 0.55 -9.46
C SER A 255 12.79 -0.97 -9.37
N LEU A 256 12.88 -1.68 -10.50
CA LEU A 256 12.82 -3.14 -10.51
C LEU A 256 14.05 -3.78 -9.85
N LYS A 257 15.25 -3.26 -10.11
CA LYS A 257 16.49 -3.69 -9.44
C LYS A 257 16.36 -3.57 -7.93
N ASN A 258 15.90 -2.42 -7.45
CA ASN A 258 15.72 -2.15 -6.03
C ASN A 258 14.66 -3.06 -5.39
N MET A 259 13.57 -3.37 -6.10
CA MET A 259 12.52 -4.28 -5.64
C MET A 259 13.03 -5.71 -5.53
N LEU A 260 13.72 -6.23 -6.56
CA LEU A 260 14.25 -7.59 -6.56
C LEU A 260 15.38 -7.77 -5.53
N LEU A 261 16.23 -6.76 -5.33
CA LEU A 261 17.20 -6.77 -4.23
C LEU A 261 16.52 -6.81 -2.86
N ALA A 262 15.44 -6.05 -2.65
CA ALA A 262 14.70 -6.10 -1.39
C ALA A 262 14.13 -7.49 -1.11
N PHE A 263 13.53 -8.14 -2.12
CA PHE A 263 13.06 -9.52 -1.99
C PHE A 263 14.20 -10.52 -1.75
N GLY A 264 15.33 -10.39 -2.46
CA GLY A 264 16.50 -11.24 -2.26
C GLY A 264 17.05 -11.14 -0.83
N VAL A 265 17.13 -9.93 -0.27
CA VAL A 265 17.55 -9.72 1.12
C VAL A 265 16.53 -10.29 2.11
N MET A 266 15.23 -10.10 1.88
CA MET A 266 14.18 -10.73 2.70
C MET A 266 14.26 -12.26 2.69
N ALA A 267 14.70 -12.86 1.59
CA ALA A 267 14.92 -14.29 1.44
C ALA A 267 16.25 -14.80 2.04
N GLY A 268 17.09 -13.91 2.59
CA GLY A 268 18.39 -14.25 3.15
C GLY A 268 19.47 -14.52 2.10
N SER A 269 19.33 -14.02 0.87
CA SER A 269 20.36 -14.16 -0.17
C SER A 269 21.59 -13.31 0.18
N ALA A 270 22.70 -13.98 0.53
CA ALA A 270 23.97 -13.32 0.79
C ALA A 270 24.46 -12.50 -0.43
N GLN A 271 24.17 -12.96 -1.65
CA GLN A 271 24.50 -12.22 -2.86
C GLN A 271 23.67 -10.94 -2.99
N ALA A 272 22.38 -10.96 -2.63
CA ALA A 272 21.55 -9.76 -2.64
C ALA A 272 21.97 -8.74 -1.57
N GLU A 273 22.43 -9.20 -0.41
CA GLU A 273 23.06 -8.33 0.60
C GLU A 273 24.36 -7.70 0.07
N ALA A 274 25.25 -8.50 -0.53
CA ALA A 274 26.49 -8.01 -1.13
C ALA A 274 26.24 -7.01 -2.27
N ASP A 275 25.28 -7.30 -3.15
CA ASP A 275 24.85 -6.40 -4.23
C ASP A 275 24.26 -5.10 -3.66
N THR A 276 23.54 -5.16 -2.53
CA THR A 276 22.99 -3.98 -1.84
C THR A 276 24.10 -3.11 -1.26
N VAL A 277 25.11 -3.70 -0.60
CA VAL A 277 26.27 -2.96 -0.08
C VAL A 277 27.05 -2.32 -1.24
N SER A 278 27.31 -3.08 -2.30
CA SER A 278 27.96 -2.55 -3.50
C SER A 278 27.19 -1.38 -4.12
N GLN A 279 25.86 -1.45 -4.17
CA GLN A 279 25.05 -0.32 -4.63
C GLN A 279 25.15 0.89 -3.70
N PHE A 280 25.21 0.71 -2.38
CA PHE A 280 25.39 1.81 -1.44
C PHE A 280 26.74 2.52 -1.65
N ASP A 281 27.83 1.74 -1.73
CA ASP A 281 29.18 2.27 -1.84
C ASP A 281 29.41 2.98 -3.18
N ASN A 282 28.94 2.38 -4.28
CA ASN A 282 29.27 2.81 -5.64
C ASN A 282 28.21 3.72 -6.29
N ALA A 283 27.04 3.93 -5.67
CA ALA A 283 26.00 4.75 -6.30
C ALA A 283 26.46 6.20 -6.52
N ASP A 284 26.31 6.69 -7.75
CA ASP A 284 26.60 8.07 -8.16
C ASP A 284 25.41 9.03 -7.92
N ASN A 285 24.27 8.49 -7.47
CA ASN A 285 23.04 9.24 -7.29
C ASN A 285 22.32 8.88 -5.97
N MET A 286 21.52 9.83 -5.47
CA MET A 286 20.81 9.68 -4.20
C MET A 286 19.69 8.62 -4.27
N ASN A 287 19.17 8.30 -5.45
CA ASN A 287 18.08 7.34 -5.60
C ASN A 287 18.55 5.92 -5.27
N ASP A 288 19.68 5.51 -5.84
CA ASP A 288 20.29 4.22 -5.60
C ASP A 288 20.95 4.14 -4.22
N ARG A 289 21.69 5.18 -3.83
CA ARG A 289 22.36 5.23 -2.53
C ARG A 289 21.37 5.15 -1.37
N PHE A 290 20.27 5.91 -1.43
CA PHE A 290 19.25 5.90 -0.38
C PHE A 290 18.39 4.62 -0.41
N ALA A 291 18.11 4.05 -1.58
CA ALA A 291 17.42 2.76 -1.66
C ALA A 291 18.26 1.65 -1.02
N ALA A 292 19.57 1.64 -1.25
CA ALA A 292 20.50 0.70 -0.62
C ALA A 292 20.59 0.93 0.90
N LEU A 293 20.76 2.18 1.36
CA LEU A 293 20.74 2.51 2.79
C LEU A 293 19.44 2.02 3.45
N SER A 294 18.29 2.26 2.82
CA SER A 294 16.99 1.84 3.36
C SER A 294 16.90 0.32 3.50
N ARG A 295 17.35 -0.44 2.49
CA ARG A 295 17.41 -1.91 2.58
C ARG A 295 18.33 -2.38 3.70
N ILE A 296 19.53 -1.80 3.82
CA ILE A 296 20.48 -2.14 4.89
C ILE A 296 19.83 -1.90 6.27
N VAL A 297 19.22 -0.73 6.47
CA VAL A 297 18.66 -0.35 7.78
C VAL A 297 17.39 -1.15 8.12
N HIS A 298 16.56 -1.49 7.12
CA HIS A 298 15.25 -2.10 7.35
C HIS A 298 15.23 -3.62 7.25
N LEU A 299 16.12 -4.23 6.47
CA LEU A 299 16.04 -5.64 6.10
C LEU A 299 17.24 -6.47 6.54
N PHE A 300 18.43 -5.90 6.71
CA PHE A 300 19.59 -6.69 7.12
C PHE A 300 19.42 -7.19 8.57
N ALA A 301 19.81 -8.44 8.81
CA ALA A 301 19.88 -8.98 10.15
C ALA A 301 20.98 -8.29 10.99
N SER A 302 22.09 -7.91 10.34
CA SER A 302 23.25 -7.29 10.98
C SER A 302 22.99 -5.82 11.30
N ARG A 303 22.87 -5.52 12.61
CA ARG A 303 22.77 -4.12 13.10
C ARG A 303 24.07 -3.34 12.94
N SER A 304 25.22 -4.01 12.89
CA SER A 304 26.51 -3.33 12.69
C SER A 304 26.65 -2.81 11.25
N ALA A 305 26.14 -3.54 10.25
CA ALA A 305 26.09 -3.06 8.87
C ALA A 305 25.23 -1.81 8.75
N ALA A 306 24.06 -1.79 9.41
CA ALA A 306 23.19 -0.62 9.45
C ALA A 306 23.86 0.59 10.12
N SER A 307 24.54 0.41 11.26
CA SER A 307 25.28 1.51 11.90
C SER A 307 26.36 2.07 10.97
N LYS A 308 27.20 1.22 10.38
CA LYS A 308 28.27 1.66 9.47
C LYS A 308 27.74 2.43 8.28
N ALA A 309 26.66 1.96 7.65
CA ALA A 309 26.05 2.64 6.51
C ALA A 309 25.43 3.99 6.91
N LEU A 310 24.80 4.09 8.08
CA LEU A 310 24.27 5.34 8.61
C LEU A 310 25.38 6.35 8.92
N ASP A 311 26.47 5.90 9.55
CA ASP A 311 27.63 6.72 9.88
C ASP A 311 28.31 7.23 8.60
N ALA A 312 28.49 6.36 7.59
CA ALA A 312 29.06 6.74 6.30
C ALA A 312 28.17 7.74 5.53
N PHE A 313 26.85 7.53 5.54
CA PHE A 313 25.91 8.44 4.90
C PHE A 313 25.91 9.81 5.58
N GLU A 314 25.95 9.84 6.91
CA GLU A 314 26.05 11.09 7.65
C GLU A 314 27.40 11.79 7.42
N ALA A 315 28.53 11.08 7.47
CA ALA A 315 29.84 11.67 7.20
C ALA A 315 29.91 12.34 5.83
N GLN A 316 29.21 11.79 4.84
CA GLN A 316 29.17 12.35 3.49
C GLN A 316 28.18 13.52 3.34
N TYR A 317 27.04 13.49 4.03
CA TYR A 317 25.92 14.41 3.77
C TYR A 317 25.47 15.24 4.98
N GLY A 318 26.21 15.20 6.09
CA GLY A 318 25.86 15.82 7.37
C GLY A 318 25.57 17.31 7.28
N ASP A 319 26.28 18.01 6.39
CA ASP A 319 26.13 19.44 6.16
C ASP A 319 24.92 19.81 5.28
N ASN A 320 24.23 18.82 4.70
CA ASN A 320 23.03 19.06 3.89
C ASN A 320 21.77 18.75 4.73
N PRO A 321 21.01 19.78 5.16
CA PRO A 321 19.84 19.56 5.98
C PRO A 321 18.84 18.62 5.30
N LEU A 322 18.48 18.83 4.03
CA LEU A 322 17.45 18.03 3.37
C LEU A 322 17.84 16.56 3.21
N VAL A 323 19.13 16.26 3.04
CA VAL A 323 19.61 14.87 3.01
C VAL A 323 19.59 14.28 4.42
N MET A 324 19.92 15.06 5.45
CA MET A 324 19.75 14.61 6.84
C MET A 324 18.30 14.34 7.23
N ASP A 325 17.29 14.95 6.60
CA ASP A 325 15.89 14.51 6.78
C ASP A 325 15.71 13.05 6.35
N LYS A 326 16.29 12.64 5.22
CA LYS A 326 16.25 11.25 4.76
C LYS A 326 16.93 10.31 5.75
N TRP A 327 18.06 10.74 6.32
CA TRP A 327 18.81 10.01 7.35
C TRP A 327 18.01 9.83 8.65
N PHE A 328 17.28 10.85 9.11
CA PHE A 328 16.36 10.70 10.25
C PHE A 328 15.19 9.78 9.89
N SER A 329 14.59 9.96 8.72
CA SER A 329 13.43 9.18 8.28
C SER A 329 13.72 7.70 8.16
N VAL A 330 14.85 7.30 7.55
CA VAL A 330 15.19 5.88 7.41
C VAL A 330 15.32 5.19 8.77
N GLN A 331 15.87 5.89 9.77
CA GLN A 331 15.98 5.35 11.13
C GLN A 331 14.66 5.37 11.90
N ALA A 332 13.84 6.40 11.71
CA ALA A 332 12.50 6.49 12.32
C ALA A 332 11.60 5.32 11.87
N MET A 333 11.69 4.96 10.59
CA MET A 333 10.94 3.85 9.97
C MET A 333 11.45 2.46 10.36
N ALA A 334 12.68 2.35 10.89
CA ALA A 334 13.31 1.05 11.11
C ALA A 334 12.57 0.22 12.18
N HIS A 335 12.33 -1.06 11.93
CA HIS A 335 11.68 -1.93 12.92
C HIS A 335 12.73 -2.58 13.85
N GLY A 336 12.29 -3.03 15.02
CA GLY A 336 13.15 -3.72 15.98
C GLY A 336 12.88 -3.36 17.45
N PRO A 337 13.73 -3.86 18.36
CA PRO A 337 13.54 -3.66 19.79
C PRO A 337 13.77 -2.19 20.19
N LYS A 338 13.10 -1.79 21.28
CA LYS A 338 13.25 -0.46 21.93
C LYS A 338 13.09 0.74 20.96
N PRO A 339 12.02 0.78 20.14
CA PRO A 339 11.80 1.85 19.16
C PRO A 339 11.80 3.24 19.79
N ALA A 340 11.15 3.42 20.95
CA ALA A 340 11.10 4.71 21.65
C ALA A 340 12.48 5.16 22.15
N ALA A 341 13.34 4.24 22.58
CA ALA A 341 14.70 4.57 23.00
C ALA A 341 15.55 5.08 21.83
N ARG A 342 15.45 4.46 20.66
CA ARG A 342 16.12 4.93 19.44
C ARG A 342 15.65 6.33 19.05
N MET A 343 14.34 6.59 19.09
CA MET A 343 13.79 7.92 18.84
C MET A 343 14.32 8.96 19.83
N LYS A 344 14.39 8.62 21.12
CA LYS A 344 14.98 9.49 22.15
C LYS A 344 16.46 9.78 21.89
N ALA A 345 17.22 8.81 21.39
CA ALA A 345 18.62 9.03 21.01
C ALA A 345 18.75 9.96 19.80
N LEU A 346 17.94 9.74 18.75
CA LEU A 346 17.95 10.58 17.53
C LEU A 346 17.56 12.03 17.81
N MET A 347 16.66 12.28 18.76
CA MET A 347 16.31 13.65 19.17
C MET A 347 17.44 14.40 19.91
N LYS A 348 18.49 13.70 20.35
CA LYS A 348 19.69 14.33 20.93
C LYS A 348 20.76 14.65 19.88
N HIS A 349 20.55 14.24 18.64
CA HIS A 349 21.50 14.44 17.56
C HIS A 349 21.70 15.95 17.28
N PRO A 350 22.93 16.47 17.07
CA PRO A 350 23.17 17.89 16.81
C PRO A 350 22.36 18.46 15.64
N SER A 351 22.15 17.65 14.60
CA SER A 351 21.35 18.03 13.42
C SER A 351 19.82 17.94 13.65
N PHE A 352 19.36 17.54 14.84
CA PHE A 352 17.94 17.56 15.20
C PHE A 352 17.59 18.83 15.98
N SER A 353 16.53 19.50 15.54
CA SER A 353 15.93 20.61 16.29
C SER A 353 14.42 20.48 16.25
N ILE A 354 13.79 20.46 17.43
CA ILE A 354 12.34 20.39 17.56
C ILE A 354 11.63 21.65 17.02
N ARG A 355 12.36 22.76 16.89
CA ARG A 355 11.85 24.01 16.30
C ARG A 355 11.81 23.98 14.77
N ASN A 356 12.47 23.00 14.13
CA ASN A 356 12.46 22.85 12.68
C ASN A 356 11.35 21.86 12.26
N PRO A 357 10.28 22.31 11.57
CA PRO A 357 9.17 21.44 11.17
C PRO A 357 9.59 20.28 10.27
N ASN A 358 10.62 20.46 9.44
CA ASN A 358 11.13 19.38 8.59
C ASN A 358 11.78 18.27 9.42
N ARG A 359 12.58 18.62 10.45
CA ARG A 359 13.17 17.65 11.39
C ARG A 359 12.11 16.90 12.19
N VAL A 360 11.10 17.62 12.68
CA VAL A 360 9.97 17.02 13.39
C VAL A 360 9.23 16.03 12.50
N ARG A 361 8.94 16.42 11.25
CA ARG A 361 8.27 15.56 10.28
C ARG A 361 9.11 14.34 9.91
N SER A 362 10.40 14.53 9.62
CA SER A 362 11.30 13.47 9.17
C SER A 362 11.61 12.46 10.26
N LEU A 363 11.60 12.86 11.53
CA LEU A 363 11.81 11.96 12.67
C LEU A 363 10.47 11.49 13.28
N LEU A 364 9.75 12.37 13.99
CA LEU A 364 8.54 12.01 14.74
C LEU A 364 7.38 11.66 13.82
N GLY A 365 7.18 12.43 12.75
CA GLY A 365 6.14 12.16 11.75
C GLY A 365 6.31 10.78 11.12
N MET A 366 7.51 10.47 10.61
CA MET A 366 7.80 9.17 10.00
C MET A 366 7.72 8.01 10.98
N PHE A 367 8.12 8.20 12.24
CA PHE A 367 7.93 7.18 13.28
C PHE A 367 6.44 6.84 13.47
N ALA A 368 5.58 7.86 13.54
CA ALA A 368 4.15 7.67 13.74
C ALA A 368 3.45 7.02 12.52
N THR A 369 3.81 7.42 11.30
CA THR A 369 3.07 7.01 10.10
C THR A 369 3.64 5.79 9.39
N ALA A 370 4.94 5.50 9.56
CA ALA A 370 5.64 4.46 8.79
C ALA A 370 6.36 3.41 9.65
N ASN A 371 6.28 3.51 10.98
CA ASN A 371 6.76 2.46 11.89
C ASN A 371 5.62 1.94 12.77
N ALA A 372 4.68 1.19 12.18
CA ALA A 372 3.46 0.78 12.86
C ALA A 372 3.74 -0.03 14.13
N THR A 373 4.72 -0.94 14.11
CA THR A 373 5.16 -1.74 15.27
C THR A 373 5.84 -0.91 16.36
N GLY A 374 6.47 0.21 15.97
CA GLY A 374 7.19 1.09 16.89
C GLY A 374 6.28 2.10 17.56
N PHE A 375 5.47 2.80 16.77
CA PHE A 375 4.50 3.78 17.27
C PHE A 375 3.42 3.09 18.11
N ASN A 376 2.88 2.00 17.58
CA ASN A 376 2.07 1.07 18.33
C ASN A 376 3.02 0.00 18.86
N ALA A 377 3.83 0.29 19.89
CA ALA A 377 4.56 -0.73 20.66
C ALA A 377 3.66 -1.29 21.77
N ALA A 378 3.75 -2.60 22.08
CA ALA A 378 2.80 -3.26 22.98
C ALA A 378 2.90 -2.71 24.42
N SER A 379 4.05 -2.14 24.77
CA SER A 379 4.29 -1.43 26.02
C SER A 379 3.59 -0.08 26.13
N GLY A 380 3.14 0.51 25.02
CA GLY A 380 2.56 1.87 24.98
C GLY A 380 3.59 3.01 24.90
N GLU A 381 4.88 2.71 24.99
CA GLU A 381 5.96 3.72 24.99
C GLU A 381 5.96 4.63 23.75
N GLY A 382 5.52 4.12 22.60
CA GLY A 382 5.38 4.91 21.37
C GLY A 382 4.32 6.00 21.49
N TYR A 383 3.19 5.70 22.14
CA TYR A 383 2.12 6.67 22.41
C TYR A 383 2.57 7.72 23.42
N GLU A 384 3.19 7.30 24.52
CA GLU A 384 3.69 8.19 25.57
C GLU A 384 4.75 9.16 25.03
N LEU A 385 5.71 8.65 24.26
CA LEU A 385 6.71 9.46 23.58
C LEU A 385 6.05 10.50 22.69
N MET A 386 5.11 10.07 21.84
CA MET A 386 4.47 10.97 20.89
C MET A 386 3.61 12.03 21.59
N CYS A 387 2.78 11.65 22.56
CA CYS A 387 1.97 12.60 23.33
C CYS A 387 2.84 13.63 24.07
N THR A 388 3.96 13.19 24.68
CA THR A 388 4.92 14.10 25.32
C THR A 388 5.48 15.11 24.33
N LYS A 389 5.88 14.65 23.14
CA LYS A 389 6.44 15.53 22.11
C LYS A 389 5.39 16.42 21.45
N ILE A 390 4.16 15.97 21.30
CA ILE A 390 3.05 16.80 20.85
C ILE A 390 2.84 17.97 21.82
N ALA A 391 2.82 17.75 23.14
CA ALA A 391 2.68 18.84 24.11
C ALA A 391 3.82 19.86 24.02
N GLU A 392 5.08 19.40 23.88
CA GLU A 392 6.24 20.28 23.71
C GLU A 392 6.17 21.08 22.39
N ILE A 393 5.81 20.41 21.29
CA ILE A 393 5.69 21.05 19.97
C ILE A 393 4.52 22.01 19.96
N ASP A 394 3.41 21.72 20.63
CA ASP A 394 2.22 22.58 20.65
C ASP A 394 2.52 23.97 21.21
N ALA A 395 3.38 24.05 22.23
CA ALA A 395 3.85 25.32 22.78
C ALA A 395 4.73 26.14 21.81
N ILE A 396 5.29 25.50 20.78
CA ILE A 396 6.19 26.12 19.78
C ILE A 396 5.44 26.40 18.47
N ASN A 397 4.69 25.42 17.99
CA ASN A 397 3.99 25.39 16.71
C ASN A 397 2.74 24.49 16.79
N PRO A 398 1.58 25.06 17.16
CA PRO A 398 0.30 24.36 17.23
C PRO A 398 -0.10 23.56 15.99
N GLN A 399 0.20 24.08 14.79
CA GLN A 399 -0.20 23.43 13.54
C GLN A 399 0.57 22.11 13.31
N VAL A 400 1.87 22.09 13.65
CA VAL A 400 2.68 20.87 13.55
C VAL A 400 2.23 19.84 14.58
N ALA A 401 1.93 20.27 15.82
CA ALA A 401 1.39 19.40 16.86
C ALA A 401 0.04 18.79 16.46
N ALA A 402 -0.90 19.61 15.97
CA ALA A 402 -2.21 19.16 15.48
C ALA A 402 -2.08 18.16 14.32
N ARG A 403 -1.11 18.35 13.41
CA ARG A 403 -0.84 17.39 12.33
C ARG A 403 -0.31 16.06 12.86
N LEU A 404 0.61 16.06 13.83
CA LEU A 404 1.10 14.83 14.47
C LEU A 404 -0.02 14.10 15.21
N MET A 405 -0.95 14.83 15.83
CA MET A 405 -2.10 14.25 16.53
C MET A 405 -2.96 13.36 15.61
N THR A 406 -3.01 13.66 14.31
CA THR A 406 -3.77 12.83 13.34
C THR A 406 -3.28 11.39 13.20
N ALA A 407 -2.02 11.09 13.60
CA ALA A 407 -1.49 9.74 13.59
C ALA A 407 -2.28 8.79 14.52
N PHE A 408 -2.96 9.32 15.53
CA PHE A 408 -3.76 8.53 16.44
C PHE A 408 -5.14 8.15 15.87
N ARG A 409 -5.58 8.64 14.70
CA ARG A 409 -6.94 8.37 14.17
C ARG A 409 -7.29 6.88 14.10
N SER A 410 -6.32 6.01 13.84
CA SER A 410 -6.51 4.56 13.75
C SER A 410 -6.58 3.83 15.09
N TRP A 411 -6.42 4.52 16.23
CA TRP A 411 -6.29 3.89 17.56
C TRP A 411 -7.45 2.93 17.91
N ARG A 412 -8.67 3.21 17.44
CA ARG A 412 -9.85 2.37 17.69
C ARG A 412 -9.82 1.03 16.97
N MET A 413 -9.11 0.97 15.84
CA MET A 413 -8.98 -0.24 15.04
C MET A 413 -8.06 -1.25 15.71
N LEU A 414 -7.15 -0.78 16.57
CA LEU A 414 -6.16 -1.62 17.25
C LEU A 414 -6.83 -2.67 18.14
N GLU A 415 -6.12 -3.76 18.38
CA GLU A 415 -6.50 -4.76 19.36
C GLU A 415 -6.68 -4.14 20.78
N PRO A 416 -7.50 -4.75 21.65
CA PRO A 416 -7.92 -4.17 22.93
C PRO A 416 -6.81 -3.60 23.83
N GLY A 417 -5.65 -4.25 23.93
CA GLY A 417 -4.54 -3.82 24.78
C GLY A 417 -3.94 -2.50 24.31
N ARG A 418 -3.47 -2.46 23.07
CA ARG A 418 -2.95 -1.28 22.39
C ARG A 418 -3.95 -0.14 22.34
N ARG A 419 -5.22 -0.46 22.06
CA ARG A 419 -6.32 0.52 22.05
C ARG A 419 -6.48 1.20 23.41
N LYS A 420 -6.45 0.43 24.51
CA LYS A 420 -6.52 0.98 25.88
C LYS A 420 -5.34 1.89 26.19
N LEU A 421 -4.12 1.48 25.82
CA LEU A 421 -2.89 2.27 26.05
C LEU A 421 -2.90 3.58 25.24
N ALA A 422 -3.26 3.53 23.96
CA ALA A 422 -3.38 4.71 23.12
C ALA A 422 -4.42 5.69 23.68
N GLN A 423 -5.59 5.18 24.10
CA GLN A 423 -6.62 6.02 24.73
C GLN A 423 -6.12 6.66 26.02
N SER A 424 -5.41 5.89 26.86
CA SER A 424 -4.86 6.38 28.11
C SER A 424 -3.86 7.51 27.88
N ALA A 425 -2.91 7.33 26.96
CA ALA A 425 -1.92 8.35 26.61
C ALA A 425 -2.58 9.64 26.11
N MET A 426 -3.58 9.53 25.22
CA MET A 426 -4.34 10.67 24.72
C MET A 426 -5.15 11.38 25.80
N LYS A 427 -5.75 10.64 26.74
CA LYS A 427 -6.46 11.24 27.89
C LYS A 427 -5.50 11.98 28.81
N THR A 428 -4.33 11.41 29.10
CA THR A 428 -3.27 12.08 29.87
C THR A 428 -2.80 13.36 29.19
N LEU A 429 -2.58 13.33 27.87
CA LEU A 429 -2.26 14.52 27.09
C LEU A 429 -3.33 15.62 27.26
N ARG A 430 -4.61 15.23 27.16
CA ARG A 430 -5.75 16.15 27.26
C ARG A 430 -5.88 16.82 28.62
N THR A 431 -5.68 16.08 29.71
CA THR A 431 -5.90 16.59 31.07
C THR A 431 -4.65 17.18 31.72
N GLY A 432 -3.45 16.72 31.31
CA GLY A 432 -2.19 17.11 31.92
C GLY A 432 -1.53 18.36 31.33
N ASN A 433 -2.08 18.95 30.27
CA ASN A 433 -1.44 20.05 29.55
C ASN A 433 -2.43 21.14 29.14
N VAL A 434 -1.94 22.38 29.06
CA VAL A 434 -2.66 23.50 28.44
C VAL A 434 -2.37 23.47 26.93
N LEU A 435 -3.18 22.71 26.19
CA LEU A 435 -3.07 22.61 24.73
C LEU A 435 -3.71 23.81 24.03
N SER A 436 -3.09 24.22 22.92
CA SER A 436 -3.65 25.13 21.93
C SER A 436 -5.00 24.64 21.41
N ARG A 437 -5.77 25.56 20.83
CA ARG A 437 -7.07 25.24 20.23
C ARG A 437 -6.92 24.23 19.09
N ASP A 438 -5.94 24.41 18.21
CA ASP A 438 -5.69 23.53 17.07
C ASP A 438 -5.48 22.07 17.49
N THR A 439 -4.61 21.84 18.49
CA THR A 439 -4.32 20.48 18.97
C THR A 439 -5.47 19.90 19.78
N ARG A 440 -6.12 20.72 20.63
CA ARG A 440 -7.27 20.30 21.43
C ARG A 440 -8.45 19.88 20.56
N ASP A 441 -8.80 20.67 19.55
CA ASP A 441 -9.91 20.38 18.64
C ASP A 441 -9.72 19.02 17.92
N ILE A 442 -8.50 18.73 17.46
CA ILE A 442 -8.18 17.44 16.82
C ILE A 442 -8.22 16.29 17.83
N LEU A 443 -7.62 16.47 19.01
CA LEU A 443 -7.60 15.46 20.07
C LEU A 443 -9.02 15.10 20.53
N ASP A 444 -9.87 16.09 20.74
CA ASP A 444 -11.24 15.87 21.19
C ASP A 444 -12.07 15.17 20.12
N ARG A 445 -11.92 15.51 18.83
CA ARG A 445 -12.55 14.76 17.73
C ARG A 445 -12.08 13.30 17.70
N ILE A 446 -10.78 13.08 17.79
CA ILE A 446 -10.20 11.72 17.82
C ILE A 446 -10.73 10.93 19.02
N LEU A 447 -10.99 11.55 20.16
CA LEU A 447 -11.57 10.86 21.33
C LEU A 447 -13.11 10.73 21.27
N ALA A 448 -13.80 11.62 20.58
CA ALA A 448 -15.26 11.69 20.52
C ALA A 448 -15.91 10.81 19.45
N GLU A 449 -15.25 10.55 18.31
CA GLU A 449 -15.79 9.67 17.25
C GLU A 449 -16.23 8.32 17.85
N SER A 450 -17.54 8.10 17.97
CA SER A 450 -18.15 6.93 18.62
C SER A 450 -18.95 6.13 17.61
#